data_AF-A0A3R7LZG7-F1
#
_entry.id   AF-A0A3R7LZG7-F1
#
_cell.length_a   1.000
_cell.length_b   1.000
_cell.length_c   1.000
_cell.angle_alpha   90.00
_cell.angle_beta   90.00
_cell.angle_gamma   90.00
#
_symmetry.space_group_name_H-M   'P 1'
#
loop_
_entity.id
_entity.type
_entity.pdbx_description
1 polymer ?
#
loop_
_entity_poly.entity_id
_entity_poly.type
_entity_poly.pdbx_seq_one_letter_code
_entity_poly.pdbx_strand_id
1 'polypeptide(L)'
;MACPESGALGHHLRSLTPEEEQKLKQQESRGLLSEFLQKKLEQEAAKNWDKFYKRNETRFFKDRHWTTREFQDLIGDGAVKRTLLEVGCGVGNFFYPLLEDGLNLFVYACDFSPRAIEFVQSHPMYDETKVCAFHCDITEVSP
;
A
#
# COMPACT_ATOMS: atom_id res chain seq x y z
N MET A 1 16.08 -3.30 39.59
CA MET A 1 15.30 -2.16 39.05
C MET A 1 14.38 -2.73 38.00
N ALA A 2 13.08 -2.66 38.26
CA ALA A 2 12.05 -3.33 37.48
C ALA A 2 11.95 -2.74 36.06
N CYS A 3 11.78 -3.61 35.07
CA CYS A 3 11.31 -3.23 33.75
C CYS A 3 9.81 -2.89 33.89
N PRO A 4 9.34 -1.68 33.53
CA PRO A 4 7.92 -1.41 33.55
C PRO A 4 7.20 -2.12 32.40
N GLU A 5 5.91 -2.27 32.63
CA GLU A 5 5.02 -3.28 32.10
C GLU A 5 4.71 -3.17 30.60
N SER A 6 4.37 -4.32 30.05
CA SER A 6 3.68 -4.53 28.77
C SER A 6 2.49 -3.58 28.59
N GLY A 7 2.57 -2.68 27.60
CA GLY A 7 1.48 -1.79 27.21
C GLY A 7 1.62 -1.35 25.75
N ALA A 8 0.65 -1.77 24.93
CA ALA A 8 0.43 -1.47 23.51
C ALA A 8 1.48 -1.99 22.49
N LEU A 9 1.04 -2.90 21.62
CA LEU A 9 1.69 -3.29 20.36
C LEU A 9 1.64 -2.13 19.33
N GLY A 10 1.99 -0.92 19.74
CA GLY A 10 2.13 0.20 18.81
C GLY A 10 3.47 0.09 18.12
N HIS A 11 3.48 -0.01 16.79
CA HIS A 11 4.70 0.25 16.01
C HIS A 11 5.24 1.63 16.42
N HIS A 12 6.32 1.66 17.22
CA HIS A 12 6.97 2.90 17.59
C HIS A 12 7.59 3.52 16.34
N LEU A 13 7.06 4.66 15.90
CA LEU A 13 7.71 5.50 14.90
C LEU A 13 9.08 5.92 15.45
N ARG A 14 10.13 5.33 14.88
CA ARG A 14 11.52 5.66 15.22
C ARG A 14 11.82 7.05 14.66
N SER A 15 12.21 7.98 15.52
CA SER A 15 12.79 9.26 15.10
C SER A 15 14.18 9.04 14.49
N LEU A 16 14.47 9.78 13.42
CA LEU A 16 15.79 9.79 12.81
C LEU A 16 16.82 10.36 13.80
N THR A 17 18.03 9.80 13.81
CA THR A 17 19.15 10.45 14.49
C THR A 17 19.63 11.65 13.66
N PRO A 18 20.34 12.62 14.27
CA PRO A 18 20.93 13.74 13.51
C PRO A 18 21.83 13.29 12.36
N GLU A 19 22.53 12.16 12.54
CA GLU A 19 23.38 11.54 11.51
C GLU A 19 22.56 10.99 10.34
N GLU A 20 21.40 10.38 10.62
CA GLU A 20 20.47 9.87 9.61
C GLU A 20 19.82 11.02 8.83
N GLU A 21 19.42 12.09 9.51
CA GLU A 21 18.91 13.31 8.86
C GLU A 21 19.97 13.93 7.94
N GLN A 22 21.23 13.99 8.38
CA GLN A 22 22.30 14.54 7.57
C GLN A 22 22.59 13.67 6.34
N LYS A 23 22.53 12.33 6.47
CA LYS A 23 22.63 11.40 5.33
C LYS A 23 21.48 11.59 4.34
N LEU A 24 20.26 11.75 4.82
CA LEU A 24 19.09 11.98 3.97
C LEU A 24 19.24 13.28 3.16
N LYS A 25 19.62 14.39 3.82
CA LYS A 25 19.91 15.67 3.16
C LYS A 25 21.03 15.56 2.13
N GLN A 26 22.07 14.77 2.40
CA GLN A 26 23.14 14.51 1.43
C GLN A 26 22.67 13.66 0.24
N GLN A 27 21.72 12.75 0.43
CA GLN A 27 21.14 11.98 -0.68
C GLN A 27 20.26 12.85 -1.56
N GLU A 28 19.47 13.74 -0.97
CA GLU A 28 18.66 14.72 -1.70
C GLU A 28 19.54 15.69 -2.50
N SER A 29 20.62 16.20 -1.90
CA SER A 29 21.52 17.17 -2.55
C SER A 29 22.40 16.57 -3.67
N ARG A 30 22.52 15.24 -3.74
CA ARG A 30 23.26 14.56 -4.83
C ARG A 30 22.63 14.75 -6.21
N GLY A 31 21.38 15.22 -6.29
CA GLY A 31 20.74 15.55 -7.57
C GLY A 31 20.64 14.34 -8.50
N LEU A 32 20.00 13.26 -8.03
CA LEU A 32 19.84 12.02 -8.80
C LEU A 32 19.11 12.23 -10.14
N LEU A 33 18.30 13.28 -10.24
CA LEU A 33 17.54 13.67 -11.41
C LEU A 33 17.64 15.19 -11.59
N SER A 34 17.62 15.64 -12.84
CA SER A 34 17.43 17.07 -13.13
C SER A 34 16.01 17.49 -12.75
N GLU A 35 15.83 18.77 -12.40
CA GLU A 35 14.49 19.34 -12.11
C GLU A 35 13.50 19.09 -13.25
N PHE A 36 13.96 19.16 -14.50
CA PHE A 36 13.15 18.86 -15.68
C PHE A 36 12.65 17.42 -15.66
N LEU A 37 13.53 16.45 -15.39
CA LEU A 37 13.16 15.03 -15.37
C LEU A 37 12.26 14.70 -14.19
N GLN A 38 12.53 15.28 -13.01
CA GLN A 38 11.66 15.15 -11.84
C GLN A 38 10.23 15.62 -12.16
N LYS A 39 10.07 16.87 -12.63
CA LYS A 39 8.75 17.41 -13.00
C LYS A 39 8.06 16.55 -14.05
N LYS A 40 8.80 16.06 -15.05
CA LYS A 40 8.24 15.19 -16.08
C LYS A 40 7.72 13.87 -15.50
N LEU A 41 8.47 13.25 -14.58
CA LEU A 41 8.07 11.98 -13.96
C LEU A 41 6.85 12.16 -13.06
N GLU A 42 6.77 13.26 -12.32
CA GLU A 42 5.61 13.62 -11.50
C GLU A 42 4.37 13.85 -12.40
N GLN A 43 4.49 14.67 -13.44
CA GLN A 43 3.39 14.95 -14.39
C GLN A 43 2.93 13.72 -15.17
N GLU A 44 3.86 12.82 -15.53
CA GLU A 44 3.54 11.60 -16.30
C GLU A 44 3.31 10.37 -15.39
N ALA A 45 3.25 10.53 -14.07
CA ALA A 45 3.14 9.41 -13.13
C ALA A 45 1.98 8.46 -13.47
N ALA A 46 0.79 9.00 -13.79
CA ALA A 46 -0.42 8.23 -14.13
C ALA A 46 -0.17 7.30 -15.30
N LYS A 47 0.30 7.92 -16.38
CA LYS A 47 0.61 7.26 -17.64
C LYS A 47 1.70 6.22 -17.47
N ASN A 48 2.70 6.48 -16.63
CA ASN A 48 3.80 5.55 -16.39
C ASN A 48 3.34 4.33 -15.61
N TRP A 49 2.49 4.51 -14.59
CA TRP A 49 1.89 3.40 -13.84
C TRP A 49 0.90 2.58 -14.69
N ASP A 50 0.03 3.21 -15.49
CA ASP A 50 -0.86 2.48 -16.39
C ASP A 50 -0.08 1.65 -17.43
N LYS A 51 0.99 2.22 -18.02
CA LYS A 51 1.90 1.47 -18.91
C LYS A 51 2.57 0.30 -18.20
N PHE A 52 2.98 0.49 -16.95
CA PHE A 52 3.58 -0.57 -16.15
C PHE A 52 2.61 -1.74 -15.98
N TYR A 53 1.36 -1.48 -15.58
CA TYR A 53 0.36 -2.54 -15.44
C TYR A 53 -0.06 -3.14 -16.78
N LYS A 54 -0.05 -2.36 -17.86
CA LYS A 54 -0.29 -2.88 -19.21
C LYS A 54 0.76 -3.92 -19.62
N ARG A 55 2.02 -3.70 -19.24
CA ARG A 55 3.13 -4.57 -19.61
C ARG A 55 3.24 -5.80 -18.69
N ASN A 56 3.04 -5.61 -17.40
CA ASN A 56 3.34 -6.63 -16.41
C ASN A 56 2.11 -7.40 -15.92
N GLU A 57 0.92 -6.84 -16.10
CA GLU A 57 -0.35 -7.41 -15.63
C GLU A 57 -0.26 -7.71 -14.12
N THR A 58 -0.63 -8.92 -13.71
CA THR A 58 -0.65 -9.37 -12.31
C THR A 58 0.65 -10.09 -11.88
N ARG A 59 1.69 -10.12 -12.72
CA ARG A 59 2.84 -11.02 -12.56
C ARG A 59 4.07 -10.39 -11.89
N PHE A 60 4.06 -9.07 -11.66
CA PHE A 60 5.25 -8.36 -11.19
C PHE A 60 5.50 -8.53 -9.70
N PHE A 61 4.49 -8.23 -8.89
CA PHE A 61 4.57 -8.35 -7.43
C PHE A 61 4.10 -9.73 -6.99
N LYS A 62 4.66 -10.21 -5.88
CA LYS A 62 4.25 -11.46 -5.25
C LYS A 62 3.21 -11.18 -4.17
N ASP A 63 2.35 -12.16 -3.95
CA ASP A 63 1.40 -12.17 -2.85
C ASP A 63 2.09 -12.16 -1.49
N ARG A 64 1.58 -11.33 -0.59
CA ARG A 64 2.16 -11.06 0.74
C ARG A 64 1.61 -12.00 1.81
N HIS A 65 1.76 -13.31 1.63
CA HIS A 65 1.30 -14.33 2.59
C HIS A 65 1.97 -14.28 3.98
N TRP A 66 2.97 -13.43 4.18
CA TRP A 66 3.62 -13.25 5.48
C TRP A 66 2.93 -12.20 6.37
N THR A 67 1.96 -11.45 5.85
CA THR A 67 1.33 -10.32 6.55
C THR A 67 0.67 -10.73 7.86
N THR A 68 -0.05 -11.85 7.91
CA THR A 68 -0.69 -12.34 9.13
C THR A 68 0.33 -12.67 10.22
N ARG A 69 1.55 -13.11 9.88
CA ARG A 69 2.61 -13.35 10.86
C ARG A 69 3.06 -12.07 11.56
N GLU A 70 3.27 -11.00 10.80
CA GLU A 70 3.86 -9.74 11.29
C GLU A 70 2.81 -8.80 11.92
N PHE A 71 1.56 -8.84 11.44
CA PHE A 71 0.50 -7.93 11.85
C PHE A 71 -0.64 -8.68 12.53
N GLN A 72 -0.37 -9.27 13.70
CA GLN A 72 -1.38 -10.03 14.47
C GLN A 72 -2.62 -9.19 14.80
N ASP A 73 -2.45 -7.88 15.02
CA ASP A 73 -3.55 -6.95 15.29
C ASP A 73 -4.55 -6.85 14.12
N LEU A 74 -4.11 -7.15 12.89
CA LEU A 74 -4.97 -7.16 11.70
C LEU A 74 -5.93 -8.36 11.73
N ILE A 75 -5.47 -9.51 12.23
CA ILE A 75 -6.24 -10.76 12.31
C ILE A 75 -7.33 -10.64 13.39
N GLY A 76 -6.94 -10.15 14.57
CA GLY A 76 -7.76 -10.17 15.78
C GLY A 76 -8.48 -11.50 16.04
N ASP A 77 -9.65 -11.46 16.68
CA ASP A 77 -10.39 -12.66 17.11
C ASP A 77 -11.44 -13.16 16.09
N GLY A 78 -11.56 -12.51 14.93
CA GLY A 78 -12.55 -12.84 13.89
C GLY A 78 -14.01 -12.48 14.24
N ALA A 79 -14.31 -12.06 15.46
CA ALA A 79 -15.66 -11.74 15.92
C ALA A 79 -16.18 -10.41 15.36
N VAL A 80 -15.28 -9.48 15.07
CA VAL A 80 -15.60 -8.13 14.56
C VAL A 80 -15.06 -7.97 13.14
N LYS A 81 -15.95 -7.61 12.21
CA LYS A 81 -15.55 -7.24 10.84
C LYS A 81 -14.74 -5.95 10.87
N ARG A 82 -13.50 -5.99 10.36
CA ARG A 82 -12.65 -4.79 10.26
C ARG A 82 -12.72 -4.16 8.88
N THR A 83 -12.38 -2.88 8.81
CA THR A 83 -12.26 -2.13 7.55
C THR A 83 -10.80 -1.78 7.31
N LEU A 84 -10.28 -2.14 6.14
CA LEU A 84 -8.93 -1.85 5.66
C LEU A 84 -9.02 -0.86 4.49
N LEU A 85 -8.20 0.18 4.49
CA LEU A 85 -7.96 1.03 3.33
C LEU A 85 -6.54 0.76 2.82
N GLU A 86 -6.44 0.29 1.58
CA GLU A 86 -5.16 0.16 0.88
C GLU A 86 -5.05 1.22 -0.22
N VAL A 87 -4.10 2.14 -0.04
CA VAL A 87 -3.74 3.18 -1.01
C VAL A 87 -2.57 2.70 -1.85
N GLY A 88 -2.71 2.74 -3.17
CA GLY A 88 -1.75 2.12 -4.08
C GLY A 88 -1.86 0.58 -4.02
N CYS A 89 -3.08 0.06 -4.08
CA CYS A 89 -3.37 -1.36 -3.92
C CYS A 89 -2.82 -2.24 -5.05
N GLY A 90 -2.42 -1.63 -6.17
CA GLY A 90 -2.01 -2.33 -7.37
C GLY A 90 -3.04 -3.35 -7.83
N VAL A 91 -2.63 -4.60 -7.96
CA VAL A 91 -3.53 -5.72 -8.35
C VAL A 91 -4.03 -6.52 -7.15
N GLY A 92 -3.84 -6.01 -5.92
CA GLY A 92 -4.37 -6.61 -4.69
C GLY A 92 -3.49 -7.68 -4.02
N ASN A 93 -2.20 -7.77 -4.37
CA ASN A 93 -1.27 -8.77 -3.78
C ASN A 93 -1.10 -8.68 -2.25
N PHE A 94 -1.56 -7.61 -1.61
CA PHE A 94 -1.61 -7.51 -0.14
C PHE A 94 -2.92 -8.04 0.43
N PHE A 95 -4.05 -7.46 0.03
CA PHE A 95 -5.32 -7.77 0.67
C PHE A 95 -5.95 -9.09 0.20
N TYR A 96 -5.69 -9.58 -1.01
CA TYR A 96 -6.26 -10.87 -1.46
C TYR A 96 -5.81 -12.04 -0.59
N PRO A 97 -4.50 -12.21 -0.30
CA PRO A 97 -4.05 -13.23 0.65
C PRO A 97 -4.75 -13.19 2.01
N LEU A 98 -5.08 -11.99 2.51
CA LEU A 98 -5.82 -11.85 3.77
C LEU A 98 -7.26 -12.35 3.66
N LEU A 99 -7.91 -12.13 2.52
CA LEU A 99 -9.24 -12.67 2.25
C LEU A 99 -9.21 -14.19 2.04
N GLU A 100 -8.15 -14.73 1.41
CA GLU A 100 -7.91 -16.17 1.24
C GLU A 100 -7.71 -16.89 2.56
N ASP A 101 -6.97 -16.26 3.48
CA ASP A 101 -6.78 -16.73 4.86
C ASP A 101 -8.08 -16.63 5.70
N GLY A 102 -9.17 -16.11 5.13
CA GLY A 102 -10.48 -16.09 5.75
C GLY A 102 -10.69 -14.97 6.77
N LEU A 103 -9.85 -13.93 6.74
CA LEU A 103 -10.02 -12.80 7.66
C LEU A 103 -11.35 -12.07 7.36
N ASN A 104 -12.07 -11.72 8.43
CA ASN A 104 -13.33 -10.99 8.34
C ASN A 104 -13.09 -9.49 8.07
N LEU A 105 -12.79 -9.16 6.82
CA LEU A 105 -12.42 -7.82 6.38
C LEU A 105 -13.42 -7.25 5.36
N PHE A 106 -13.58 -5.93 5.40
CA PHE A 106 -13.98 -5.11 4.27
C PHE A 106 -12.77 -4.31 3.80
N VAL A 107 -12.52 -4.27 2.50
CA VAL A 107 -11.36 -3.59 1.92
C VAL A 107 -11.83 -2.46 1.02
N TYR A 108 -11.39 -1.25 1.31
CA TYR A 108 -11.33 -0.16 0.34
C TYR A 108 -9.96 -0.21 -0.32
N ALA A 109 -9.92 -0.40 -1.63
CA ALA A 109 -8.68 -0.54 -2.38
C ALA A 109 -8.65 0.54 -3.46
N CYS A 110 -7.66 1.43 -3.44
CA CYS A 110 -7.51 2.42 -4.48
C CYS A 110 -6.12 2.42 -5.08
N ASP A 111 -6.07 2.75 -6.37
CA ASP A 111 -4.83 2.88 -7.11
C ASP A 111 -4.95 4.00 -8.12
N PHE A 112 -3.79 4.57 -8.40
CA PHE A 112 -3.56 5.65 -9.35
C PHE A 112 -3.76 5.20 -10.80
N SER A 113 -3.66 3.90 -11.06
CA SER A 113 -3.82 3.29 -12.38
C SER A 113 -5.21 2.65 -12.51
N PRO A 114 -6.07 3.11 -13.46
CA PRO A 114 -7.38 2.48 -13.67
C PRO A 114 -7.26 1.00 -14.05
N ARG A 115 -6.20 0.64 -14.78
CA ARG A 115 -5.91 -0.75 -15.14
C ARG A 115 -5.58 -1.63 -13.94
N ALA A 116 -4.96 -1.08 -12.91
CA ALA A 116 -4.69 -1.85 -11.69
C ALA A 116 -6.02 -2.22 -11.00
N ILE A 117 -6.95 -1.26 -10.95
CA ILE A 117 -8.31 -1.47 -10.45
C ILE A 117 -9.09 -2.47 -11.30
N GLU A 118 -8.98 -2.42 -12.64
CA GLU A 118 -9.57 -3.44 -13.51
C GLU A 118 -9.07 -4.85 -13.16
N PHE A 119 -7.77 -5.02 -12.89
CA PHE A 119 -7.22 -6.32 -12.48
C PHE A 119 -7.79 -6.78 -11.14
N VAL A 120 -7.89 -5.87 -10.16
CA VAL A 120 -8.55 -6.16 -8.87
C VAL A 120 -9.99 -6.64 -9.11
N GLN A 121 -10.79 -5.87 -9.84
CA GLN A 121 -12.20 -6.21 -10.09
C GLN A 121 -12.38 -7.50 -10.90
N SER A 122 -11.39 -7.87 -11.74
CA SER A 122 -11.39 -9.12 -12.51
C SER A 122 -10.94 -10.36 -11.71
N HIS A 123 -10.43 -10.18 -10.49
CA HIS A 123 -9.92 -11.28 -9.68
C HIS A 123 -11.05 -12.25 -9.30
N PRO A 124 -10.85 -13.58 -9.31
CA PRO A 124 -11.91 -14.56 -9.01
C PRO A 124 -12.54 -14.41 -7.62
N MET A 125 -11.82 -13.84 -6.66
CA MET A 125 -12.31 -13.58 -5.30
C MET A 125 -12.90 -12.17 -5.12
N TYR A 126 -12.99 -11.36 -6.18
CA TYR A 126 -13.62 -10.06 -6.09
C TYR A 126 -15.11 -10.21 -5.75
N ASP A 127 -15.51 -9.55 -4.67
CA ASP A 127 -16.86 -9.56 -4.12
C ASP A 127 -17.13 -8.17 -3.56
N GLU A 128 -18.10 -7.45 -4.10
CA GLU A 128 -18.43 -6.07 -3.70
C GLU A 128 -18.87 -5.99 -2.22
N THR A 129 -19.28 -7.10 -1.60
CA THR A 129 -19.60 -7.16 -0.16
C THR A 129 -18.35 -7.20 0.74
N LYS A 130 -17.19 -7.46 0.14
CA LYS A 130 -15.88 -7.56 0.79
C LYS A 130 -14.87 -6.52 0.30
N VAL A 131 -14.97 -6.06 -0.95
CA VAL A 131 -13.98 -5.18 -1.59
C VAL A 131 -14.67 -4.07 -2.38
N CYS A 132 -14.40 -2.82 -2.01
CA CYS A 132 -14.68 -1.64 -2.80
C CYS A 132 -13.38 -1.19 -3.47
N ALA A 133 -13.22 -1.46 -4.77
CA ALA A 133 -12.05 -1.07 -5.54
C ALA A 133 -12.36 0.14 -6.43
N PHE A 134 -11.57 1.21 -6.34
CA PHE A 134 -11.83 2.46 -7.05
C PHE A 134 -10.55 3.16 -7.52
N HIS A 135 -10.63 3.81 -8.68
CA HIS A 135 -9.54 4.63 -9.21
C HIS A 135 -9.44 5.95 -8.42
N CYS A 136 -8.26 6.29 -7.94
CA CYS A 136 -8.03 7.51 -7.17
C CYS A 136 -6.58 7.98 -7.29
N ASP A 137 -6.42 9.26 -7.66
CA ASP A 137 -5.21 10.02 -7.38
C ASP A 137 -5.35 10.66 -5.99
N ILE A 138 -4.58 10.18 -5.01
CA ILE A 138 -4.62 10.71 -3.64
C ILE A 138 -3.94 12.07 -3.47
N THR A 139 -3.23 12.54 -4.50
CA THR A 139 -2.57 13.84 -4.53
C THR A 139 -3.45 14.91 -5.18
N GLU A 140 -4.49 14.50 -5.91
CA GLU A 140 -5.52 15.40 -6.39
C GLU A 140 -6.40 15.85 -5.22
N VAL A 141 -6.65 17.15 -5.15
CA VAL A 141 -7.61 17.71 -4.21
C VAL A 141 -8.98 17.51 -4.84
N SER A 142 -9.90 16.82 -4.14
CA SER A 142 -11.30 16.77 -4.57
C SER A 142 -11.81 18.19 -4.79
N PRO A 143 -12.51 18.47 -5.90
CA PRO A 143 -13.11 19.78 -6.15
C PRO A 143 -14.13 20.18 -5.08
#